data_AF-A0A3D2E2V8-F1
#
_entry.id   AF-A0A3D2E2V8-F1
#
_cell.length_a   1.000
_cell.length_b   1.000
_cell.length_c   1.000
_cell.angle_alpha   90.00
_cell.angle_beta   90.00
_cell.angle_gamma   90.00
#
_symmetry.space_group_name_H-M   'P 1'
#
loop_
_entity.id
_entity.type
_entity.pdbx_description
1 polymer ?
#
loop_
_entity_poly.entity_id
_entity_poly.type
_entity_poly.pdbx_seq_one_letter_code
_entity_poly.pdbx_strand_id
1 'polypeptide(L)' 'MRYRAIISYLGARYVGWQRQLNGLSVQEVLEKALEKTFGVKTAAT' A
#
# COMPACT_ATOMS: atom_id res chain seq x y z
N MET A 1 4.71 -1.29 16.88
CA MET A 1 4.10 -2.64 16.79
C MET A 1 4.26 -3.14 15.36
N ARG A 2 4.60 -4.41 15.14
CA ARG A 2 4.86 -4.96 13.81
C ARG A 2 3.84 -6.03 13.48
N TYR A 3 3.24 -5.92 12.30
CA TYR A 3 2.23 -6.85 11.81
C TYR A 3 2.69 -7.47 10.51
N ARG A 4 2.20 -8.69 10.23
CA ARG A 4 2.37 -9.36 8.94
C ARG A 4 1.00 -9.56 8.33
N ALA A 5 0.85 -9.17 7.07
CA ALA A 5 -0.33 -9.45 6.27
C ALA A 5 0.10 -10.13 4.97
N ILE A 6 -0.75 -11.00 4.44
CA ILE A 6 -0.62 -11.55 3.09
C ILE A 6 -1.73 -10.91 2.28
N ILE A 7 -1.40 -10.32 1.14
CA ILE A 7 -2.37 -9.62 0.30
C ILE A 7 -2.30 -10.12 -1.14
N SER A 8 -3.45 -10.04 -1.82
CA SER A 8 -3.57 -10.31 -3.24
C SER A 8 -4.17 -9.08 -3.91
N TYR A 9 -3.66 -8.74 -5.09
CA TYR A 9 -4.11 -7.59 -5.86
C TYR A 9 -4.03 -7.87 -7.36
N LEU A 10 -4.90 -7.20 -8.13
CA LEU A 10 -4.86 -7.27 -9.58
C LEU A 10 -3.85 -6.24 -10.12
N GLY A 11 -2.71 -6.71 -10.63
CA GLY A 11 -1.62 -5.84 -11.09
C GLY A 11 -1.92 -4.94 -12.29
N ALA A 12 -2.99 -5.18 -13.05
CA ALA A 12 -3.26 -4.49 -14.32
C ALA A 12 -3.42 -2.96 -14.21
N ARG A 13 -3.77 -2.44 -13.03
CA ARG A 13 -4.01 -1.00 -12.79
C ARG A 13 -2.91 -0.32 -11.97
N TYR A 14 -1.84 -1.04 -11.63
CA TYR A 14 -0.79 -0.55 -10.74
C TYR A 14 0.58 -0.71 -11.38
N VAL A 15 1.49 0.22 -11.09
CA VAL A 15 2.87 0.19 -11.59
C VAL A 15 3.78 -0.73 -10.73
N GLY A 16 3.19 -1.78 -10.15
CA GLY A 16 3.84 -2.70 -9.23
C GLY A 16 3.62 -2.39 -7.74
N TRP A 17 4.46 -3.01 -6.90
CA TRP A 17 4.37 -2.90 -5.44
C TRP A 17 4.83 -1.54 -4.92
N GLN A 18 6.09 -1.19 -5.18
CA GLN A 18 6.76 -0.03 -4.60
C GLN A 18 6.20 1.29 -5.16
N ARG A 19 6.14 2.31 -4.31
CA ARG A 19 5.87 3.70 -4.70
C ARG A 19 6.85 4.23 -5.72
N GLN A 20 6.31 4.81 -6.78
CA GLN A 20 7.05 5.38 -7.91
C GLN A 20 6.31 6.61 -8.43
N LEU A 21 7.04 7.53 -9.07
CA LEU A 21 6.46 8.74 -9.68
C LEU A 21 5.61 8.44 -10.93
N ASN A 22 5.84 7.28 -11.56
CA ASN A 22 5.31 6.96 -12.89
C ASN A 22 3.85 6.46 -12.87
N GLY A 23 3.24 6.31 -11.69
CA GLY A 23 1.84 5.88 -11.58
C GLY A 23 1.47 5.36 -10.19
N LEU A 24 0.22 4.92 -10.05
CA LEU A 24 -0.31 4.45 -8.78
C LEU A 24 0.27 3.09 -8.41
N SER A 25 0.83 2.97 -7.21
CA SER A 25 1.40 1.72 -6.67
C SER A 25 0.49 1.05 -5.65
N VAL A 26 0.67 -0.25 -5.46
CA VAL A 26 -0.11 -0.99 -4.45
C VAL A 26 0.27 -0.58 -3.03
N GLN A 27 1.55 -0.36 -2.76
CA GLN A 27 2.02 0.13 -1.46
C GLN A 27 1.35 1.47 -1.10
N GLU A 28 1.22 2.39 -2.05
CA GLU A 28 0.57 3.68 -1.79
C GLU A 28 -0.89 3.54 -1.39
N VAL A 29 -1.65 2.73 -2.13
CA VAL A 29 -3.08 2.51 -1.84
C VAL A 29 -3.27 1.81 -0.50
N LEU A 30 -2.44 0.80 -0.22
CA LEU A 30 -2.50 0.08 1.04
C LEU A 30 -2.20 1.01 2.22
N GLU A 31 -1.12 1.80 2.15
CA GLU A 31 -0.78 2.72 3.23
C GLU A 31 -1.83 3.82 3.44
N LYS A 32 -2.42 4.36 2.36
CA LYS A 32 -3.54 5.32 2.47
C LYS A 32 -4.77 4.69 3.13
N ALA A 33 -5.07 3.43 2.82
CA ALA A 33 -6.17 2.70 3.46
C ALA A 33 -5.87 2.47 4.95
N LEU A 34 -4.66 2.03 5.30
CA LEU A 34 -4.23 1.82 6.67
C LEU A 34 -4.24 3.12 7.48
N GLU A 35 -3.79 4.23 6.91
CA GLU A 35 -3.86 5.55 7.55
C GLU A 35 -5.31 5.96 7.84
N LYS A 36 -6.23 5.72 6.90
CA LYS A 36 -7.66 5.97 7.13
C LYS A 36 -8.25 5.05 8.21
N THR A 37 -7.81 3.80 8.29
CA THR A 37 -8.31 2.82 9.27
C THR A 37 -7.78 3.07 10.68
N PHE A 38 -6.48 3.40 10.82
CA PHE A 38 -5.83 3.56 12.11
C PHE A 38 -5.69 5.01 12.58
N GLY A 39 -6.00 5.98 11.71
CA GLY A 39 -5.86 7.41 12.01
C GLY A 39 -4.41 7.88 12.16
N VAL A 40 -3.44 7.04 11.78
CA VAL A 40 -2.00 7.29 11.91
C VAL A 40 -1.27 6.85 10.64
N LYS A 41 -0.23 7.60 10.27
CA LYS A 41 0.63 7.22 9.13
C LYS A 41 1.20 5.83 9.36
N THR A 42 0.89 4.93 8.44
CA THR A 42 1.29 3.53 8.53
C THR A 42 2.13 3.17 7.31
N ALA A 43 3.36 2.71 7.53
CA ALA A 43 4.26 2.29 6.46
C ALA A 43 4.13 0.77 6.21
N ALA A 44 4.02 0.38 4.94
CA ALA A 44 4.11 -1.00 4.50
C ALA A 44 5.47 -1.20 3.83
N THR A 45 6.25 -2.17 4.31
CA THR A 45 7.59 -2.50 3.79
C THR A 45 7.52 -3.77 2.95
#